data_AF-A0AAN8VD07-F1
#
_entry.id   AF-A0AAN8VD07-F1
#
_cell.length_a   1.000
_cell.length_b   1.000
_cell.length_c   1.000
_cell.angle_alpha   90.00
_cell.angle_beta   90.00
_cell.angle_gamma   90.00
#
_symmetry.space_group_name_H-M   'P 1'
#
loop_
_entity.id
_entity.type
_entity.pdbx_description
1 polymer ?
#
loop_
_entity_poly.entity_id
_entity_poly.type
_entity_poly.pdbx_seq_one_letter_code
_entity_poly.pdbx_strand_id
1 'polypeptide(L)'
;MVWLLTDSISLPKIDNGSAKANHHYKDKIISGLPRDERWLSIFDCYQYQGFWYYPGHLEGVMSAQEHFVANPTDVIISNAPKTGSTWIKALTFAIATRSKYNSSNSPLLTSLPHYCMPALEVISSLKFPITQSLEIPLFATHIPYDSLPKSVLSSRCKIIYICREPKDVLVSLWYHMKRHARKDKASLSLQEAFELFCEGVSVFGPYWDHILGYWKASMESPQRILFLKYEDLKKDAHFYVQKIADFMGYPFSLNEEKKGAVQEIVDLCSFENLSNLEVNKTGKHHVSGSNIVDNSAFFRKGEVGDWKNHLTPEMAERIDKITEQKLGRFGLEFDTAAKK
;
A
#
# COMPACT_ATOMS: atom_id res chain seq x y z
N MET A 1 36.05 -24.13 -12.97
CA MET A 1 34.78 -24.45 -13.65
C MET A 1 33.67 -23.82 -12.82
N VAL A 2 33.28 -22.60 -13.22
CA VAL A 2 32.38 -21.70 -12.46
C VAL A 2 30.94 -22.08 -12.80
N TRP A 3 30.14 -22.42 -11.79
CA TRP A 3 28.69 -22.53 -11.92
C TRP A 3 28.09 -21.15 -11.65
N LEU A 4 27.71 -20.44 -12.70
CA LEU A 4 26.82 -19.27 -12.63
C LEU A 4 25.38 -19.80 -12.52
N LEU A 5 24.82 -19.80 -11.31
CA LEU A 5 23.38 -19.92 -11.11
C LEU A 5 22.75 -18.54 -11.31
N THR A 6 22.33 -18.27 -12.53
CA THR A 6 21.40 -17.18 -12.86
C THR A 6 19.98 -17.68 -12.67
N ASP A 7 19.50 -17.75 -11.44
CA ASP A 7 18.05 -17.88 -11.19
C ASP A 7 17.43 -16.50 -11.23
N SER A 8 17.33 -15.95 -12.44
CA SER A 8 16.35 -14.93 -12.75
C SER A 8 14.98 -15.56 -12.56
N ILE A 9 14.14 -14.99 -11.69
CA ILE A 9 12.72 -15.30 -11.61
C ILE A 9 12.15 -15.22 -13.03
N SER A 10 11.85 -16.38 -13.62
CA SER A 10 11.26 -16.45 -14.95
C SER A 10 9.80 -16.00 -14.85
N LEU A 11 9.42 -15.02 -15.66
CA LEU A 11 8.03 -14.56 -15.75
C LEU A 11 7.14 -15.73 -16.23
N PRO A 12 6.05 -16.07 -15.53
CA PRO A 12 5.15 -17.14 -15.95
C PRO A 12 4.50 -16.83 -17.30
N LYS A 13 4.30 -17.86 -18.14
CA LYS A 13 3.52 -17.75 -19.38
C LYS A 13 2.05 -17.48 -19.06
N ILE A 14 1.46 -16.51 -19.77
CA ILE A 14 0.08 -16.05 -19.63
C ILE A 14 -0.89 -17.16 -20.10
N ASP A 15 -1.87 -17.52 -19.27
CA ASP A 15 -2.99 -18.41 -19.62
C ASP A 15 -4.21 -17.63 -20.18
N ASN A 16 -4.90 -18.22 -21.16
CA ASN A 16 -5.97 -17.62 -21.97
C ASN A 16 -7.38 -17.73 -21.35
N GLY A 17 -7.59 -18.56 -20.32
CA GLY A 17 -8.90 -18.71 -19.66
C GLY A 17 -9.42 -17.43 -18.97
N SER A 18 -8.50 -16.58 -18.49
CA SER A 18 -8.78 -15.33 -17.76
C SER A 18 -9.28 -14.17 -18.63
N ALA A 19 -9.09 -14.23 -19.96
CA ALA A 19 -9.49 -13.15 -20.86
C ALA A 19 -11.02 -12.96 -20.94
N LYS A 20 -11.80 -14.02 -20.66
CA LYS A 20 -13.26 -14.00 -20.63
C LYS A 20 -13.83 -13.39 -19.34
N ALA A 21 -13.16 -13.58 -18.20
CA ALA A 21 -13.58 -13.00 -16.92
C ALA A 21 -13.36 -11.47 -16.87
N ASN A 22 -12.25 -10.97 -17.42
CA ASN A 22 -11.99 -9.51 -17.43
C ASN A 22 -12.95 -8.73 -18.34
N HIS A 23 -13.38 -9.30 -19.47
CA HIS A 23 -14.47 -8.68 -20.27
C HIS A 23 -15.82 -8.70 -19.54
N HIS A 24 -16.05 -9.69 -18.66
CA HIS A 24 -17.30 -9.79 -17.90
C HIS A 24 -17.48 -8.63 -16.91
N TYR A 25 -16.46 -8.31 -16.10
CA TYR A 25 -16.57 -7.21 -15.12
C TYR A 25 -16.71 -5.85 -15.80
N LYS A 26 -15.90 -5.59 -16.83
CA LYS A 26 -15.81 -4.28 -17.48
C LYS A 26 -17.08 -3.89 -18.22
N ASP A 27 -17.64 -4.81 -19.02
CA ASP A 27 -18.76 -4.47 -19.92
C ASP A 27 -20.13 -4.52 -19.21
N LYS A 28 -20.28 -5.32 -18.14
CA LYS A 28 -21.58 -5.51 -17.45
C LYS A 28 -21.73 -4.80 -16.11
N ILE A 29 -20.65 -4.64 -15.34
CA ILE A 29 -20.75 -4.15 -13.95
C ILE A 29 -20.20 -2.74 -13.84
N ILE A 30 -18.97 -2.50 -14.29
CA ILE A 30 -18.29 -1.21 -14.09
C ILE A 30 -18.96 -0.07 -14.85
N SER A 31 -19.46 -0.33 -16.07
CA SER A 31 -20.13 0.66 -16.92
C SER A 31 -21.40 1.27 -16.31
N GLY A 32 -22.05 0.58 -15.36
CA GLY A 32 -23.24 1.05 -14.67
C GLY A 32 -22.99 1.75 -13.33
N LEU A 33 -21.73 1.82 -12.87
CA LEU A 33 -21.39 2.42 -11.58
C LEU A 33 -21.26 3.95 -11.68
N PRO A 34 -21.53 4.70 -10.58
CA PRO A 34 -21.24 6.12 -10.52
C PRO A 34 -19.78 6.41 -10.88
N ARG A 35 -19.55 7.39 -11.74
CA ARG A 35 -18.24 7.70 -12.33
C ARG A 35 -17.85 9.15 -12.05
N ASP A 36 -16.58 9.38 -11.76
CA ASP A 36 -15.98 10.70 -11.58
C ASP A 36 -14.69 10.82 -12.41
N GLU A 37 -14.60 11.86 -13.24
CA GLU A 37 -13.48 12.12 -14.16
C GLU A 37 -12.57 13.27 -13.70
N ARG A 38 -12.86 13.88 -12.53
CA ARG A 38 -12.24 15.14 -12.09
C ARG A 38 -10.81 14.99 -11.60
N TRP A 39 -10.35 13.79 -11.28
CA TRP A 39 -8.93 13.57 -10.92
C TRP A 39 -7.96 13.76 -12.09
N LEU A 40 -8.48 13.95 -13.33
CA LEU A 40 -7.69 14.15 -14.56
C LEU A 40 -6.54 13.14 -14.72
N SER A 41 -6.73 11.95 -14.15
CA SER A 41 -5.76 10.87 -14.21
C SER A 41 -5.84 10.15 -15.56
N ILE A 42 -5.01 9.13 -15.76
CA ILE A 42 -5.14 8.26 -16.93
C ILE A 42 -6.55 7.63 -17.00
N PHE A 43 -7.20 7.43 -15.84
CA PHE A 43 -8.48 6.73 -15.70
C PHE A 43 -9.52 7.53 -14.92
N ASP A 44 -10.79 7.36 -15.31
CA ASP A 44 -11.94 7.78 -14.50
C ASP A 44 -12.03 6.90 -13.25
N CYS A 45 -12.54 7.46 -12.15
CA CYS A 45 -12.84 6.74 -10.93
C CYS A 45 -14.29 6.21 -10.97
N TYR A 46 -14.49 4.99 -10.49
CA TYR A 46 -15.81 4.36 -10.36
C TYR A 46 -16.09 4.03 -8.91
N GLN A 47 -17.31 4.31 -8.45
CA GLN A 47 -17.71 4.06 -7.08
C GLN A 47 -18.27 2.65 -6.92
N TYR A 48 -17.68 1.86 -6.03
CA TYR A 48 -18.11 0.51 -5.69
C TYR A 48 -18.04 0.32 -4.17
N GLN A 49 -19.12 -0.20 -3.56
CA GLN A 49 -19.20 -0.43 -2.10
C GLN A 49 -18.81 0.80 -1.25
N GLY A 50 -19.11 2.01 -1.72
CA GLY A 50 -18.81 3.26 -1.02
C GLY A 50 -17.41 3.84 -1.25
N PHE A 51 -16.57 3.21 -2.07
CA PHE A 51 -15.20 3.64 -2.34
C PHE A 51 -14.93 3.83 -3.84
N TRP A 52 -13.91 4.63 -4.17
CA TRP A 52 -13.58 5.01 -5.53
C TRP A 52 -12.38 4.23 -6.08
N TYR A 53 -12.48 3.69 -7.29
CA TYR A 53 -11.44 2.84 -7.88
C TYR A 53 -11.18 3.21 -9.33
N TYR A 54 -9.94 3.04 -9.78
CA TYR A 54 -9.67 2.94 -11.22
C TYR A 54 -10.16 1.59 -11.75
N PRO A 55 -10.55 1.49 -13.04
CA PRO A 55 -11.15 0.28 -13.58
C PRO A 55 -10.32 -0.98 -13.35
N GLY A 56 -9.01 -0.94 -13.60
CA GLY A 56 -8.14 -2.10 -13.40
C GLY A 56 -7.98 -2.51 -11.94
N HIS A 57 -7.99 -1.55 -11.00
CA HIS A 57 -8.03 -1.87 -9.57
C HIS A 57 -9.39 -2.46 -9.19
N LEU A 58 -10.50 -1.95 -9.74
CA LEU A 58 -11.84 -2.44 -9.44
C LEU A 58 -12.04 -3.87 -9.94
N GLU A 59 -11.60 -4.18 -11.16
CA GLU A 59 -11.56 -5.55 -11.68
C GLU A 59 -10.78 -6.48 -10.74
N GLY A 60 -9.62 -6.02 -10.27
CA GLY A 60 -8.81 -6.74 -9.31
C GLY A 60 -9.46 -6.93 -7.94
N VAL A 61 -10.18 -5.92 -7.43
CA VAL A 61 -10.95 -5.98 -6.18
C VAL A 61 -12.05 -7.04 -6.30
N MET A 62 -12.85 -6.99 -7.37
CA MET A 62 -13.94 -7.95 -7.61
C MET A 62 -13.40 -9.38 -7.74
N SER A 63 -12.31 -9.56 -8.51
CA SER A 63 -11.67 -10.86 -8.67
C SER A 63 -11.09 -11.39 -7.35
N ALA A 64 -10.44 -10.54 -6.54
CA ALA A 64 -9.96 -10.93 -5.21
C ALA A 64 -11.12 -11.30 -4.27
N GLN A 65 -12.23 -10.56 -4.30
CA GLN A 65 -13.43 -10.88 -3.51
C GLN A 65 -14.02 -12.25 -3.88
N GLU A 66 -13.93 -12.65 -5.14
CA GLU A 66 -14.49 -13.90 -5.66
C GLU A 66 -13.55 -15.10 -5.48
N HIS A 67 -12.24 -14.90 -5.64
CA HIS A 67 -11.29 -16.00 -5.82
C HIS A 67 -10.20 -16.11 -4.76
N PHE A 68 -9.90 -15.04 -4.01
CA PHE A 68 -8.87 -15.11 -2.98
C PHE A 68 -9.39 -15.93 -1.79
N VAL A 69 -8.59 -16.91 -1.35
CA VAL A 69 -8.89 -17.75 -0.19
C VAL A 69 -7.76 -17.58 0.83
N ALA A 70 -8.06 -16.87 1.90
CA ALA A 70 -7.11 -16.60 2.97
C ALA A 70 -6.80 -17.87 3.79
N ASN A 71 -5.53 -18.06 4.13
CA ASN A 71 -5.07 -19.04 5.10
C ASN A 71 -4.95 -18.42 6.50
N PRO A 72 -5.27 -19.13 7.59
CA PRO A 72 -5.04 -18.66 8.96
C PRO A 72 -3.60 -18.19 9.27
N THR A 73 -2.59 -18.67 8.55
CA THR A 73 -1.18 -18.25 8.74
C THR A 73 -0.80 -17.02 7.93
N ASP A 74 -1.70 -16.49 7.09
CA ASP A 74 -1.41 -15.33 6.27
C ASP A 74 -1.27 -14.05 7.12
N VAL A 75 -0.39 -13.17 6.66
CA VAL A 75 -0.28 -11.80 7.14
C VAL A 75 -0.56 -10.86 5.97
N ILE A 76 -1.60 -10.05 6.12
CA ILE A 76 -2.06 -9.09 5.11
C ILE A 76 -1.61 -7.69 5.52
N ILE A 77 -0.82 -7.04 4.68
CA ILE A 77 -0.38 -5.68 4.82
C ILE A 77 -1.40 -4.80 4.10
N SER A 78 -2.21 -4.08 4.85
CA SER A 78 -3.25 -3.22 4.30
C SER A 78 -2.95 -1.76 4.57
N ASN A 79 -3.22 -0.89 3.59
CA ASN A 79 -3.11 0.53 3.78
C ASN A 79 -3.84 1.30 2.67
N ALA A 80 -4.41 2.46 2.96
CA ALA A 80 -4.83 3.37 1.89
C ALA A 80 -3.59 3.85 1.09
N PRO A 81 -3.70 4.13 -0.22
CA PRO A 81 -2.56 4.57 -1.01
C PRO A 81 -1.81 5.73 -0.37
N LYS A 82 -0.48 5.71 -0.53
CA LYS A 82 0.43 6.79 -0.10
C LYS A 82 0.65 6.94 1.41
N THR A 83 0.18 6.00 2.23
CA THR A 83 0.45 5.97 3.68
C THR A 83 1.68 5.15 4.09
N GLY A 84 2.54 4.73 3.13
CA GLY A 84 3.80 4.04 3.43
C GLY A 84 3.95 2.62 2.89
N SER A 85 3.10 2.19 1.93
CA SER A 85 3.11 0.84 1.34
C SER A 85 4.50 0.29 1.02
N THR A 86 5.33 1.06 0.29
CA THR A 86 6.66 0.60 -0.12
C THR A 86 7.54 0.25 1.08
N TRP A 87 7.45 1.06 2.14
CA TRP A 87 8.27 0.89 3.33
C TRP A 87 7.78 -0.27 4.19
N ILE A 88 6.48 -0.35 4.48
CA ILE A 88 5.93 -1.45 5.28
C ILE A 88 6.07 -2.80 4.57
N LYS A 89 5.95 -2.84 3.23
CA LYS A 89 6.24 -4.05 2.44
C LYS A 89 7.70 -4.48 2.56
N ALA A 90 8.64 -3.53 2.45
CA ALA A 90 10.07 -3.82 2.60
C ALA A 90 10.38 -4.38 3.99
N LEU A 91 9.89 -3.72 5.05
CA LEU A 91 10.11 -4.15 6.44
C LEU A 91 9.54 -5.55 6.71
N THR A 92 8.26 -5.77 6.38
CA THR A 92 7.60 -7.06 6.63
C THR A 92 8.21 -8.19 5.80
N PHE A 93 8.61 -7.92 4.55
CA PHE A 93 9.34 -8.89 3.73
C PHE A 93 10.72 -9.21 4.32
N ALA A 94 11.50 -8.20 4.71
CA ALA A 94 12.82 -8.41 5.32
C ALA A 94 12.71 -9.20 6.63
N ILE A 95 11.74 -8.87 7.49
CA ILE A 95 11.47 -9.59 8.74
C ILE A 95 11.19 -11.08 8.49
N ALA A 96 10.28 -11.40 7.56
CA ALA A 96 9.85 -12.77 7.31
C ALA A 96 10.89 -13.62 6.57
N THR A 97 11.86 -12.97 5.92
CA THR A 97 12.88 -13.66 5.10
C THR A 97 14.29 -13.57 5.65
N ARG A 98 14.50 -12.95 6.82
CA ARG A 98 15.83 -12.73 7.42
C ARG A 98 16.65 -14.01 7.71
N SER A 99 15.99 -15.16 7.81
CA SER A 99 16.68 -16.45 7.96
C SER A 99 17.27 -16.97 6.64
N LYS A 100 16.79 -16.45 5.50
CA LYS A 100 17.23 -16.81 4.14
C LYS A 100 18.15 -15.75 3.54
N TYR A 101 17.87 -14.48 3.83
CA TYR A 101 18.59 -13.35 3.26
C TYR A 101 19.10 -12.40 4.35
N ASN A 102 20.24 -11.77 4.08
CA ASN A 102 20.83 -10.71 4.89
C ASN A 102 20.88 -9.39 4.10
N SER A 103 21.48 -8.37 4.69
CA SER A 103 21.59 -7.03 4.11
C SER A 103 22.35 -6.95 2.78
N SER A 104 23.11 -7.98 2.40
CA SER A 104 23.94 -8.01 1.18
C SER A 104 23.35 -8.84 0.03
N ASN A 105 22.37 -9.71 0.30
CA ASN A 105 21.77 -10.58 -0.71
C ASN A 105 20.22 -10.54 -0.72
N SER A 106 19.62 -9.59 -0.01
CA SER A 106 18.17 -9.42 0.00
C SER A 106 17.62 -9.13 -1.40
N PRO A 107 16.50 -9.75 -1.80
CA PRO A 107 15.77 -9.38 -3.02
C PRO A 107 15.39 -7.90 -3.10
N LEU A 108 15.30 -7.20 -1.96
CA LEU A 108 15.02 -5.76 -1.90
C LEU A 108 16.14 -4.90 -2.55
N LEU A 109 17.35 -5.46 -2.73
CA LEU A 109 18.47 -4.79 -3.40
C LEU A 109 18.31 -4.75 -4.92
N THR A 110 17.57 -5.72 -5.48
CA THR A 110 17.45 -5.94 -6.93
C THR A 110 16.01 -5.89 -7.43
N SER A 111 15.03 -5.72 -6.54
CA SER A 111 13.60 -5.65 -6.86
C SER A 111 12.90 -4.56 -6.04
N LEU A 112 11.95 -3.86 -6.68
CA LEU A 112 11.05 -2.94 -5.96
C LEU A 112 10.23 -3.74 -4.93
N PRO A 113 10.02 -3.25 -3.69
CA PRO A 113 9.26 -3.96 -2.66
C PRO A 113 7.84 -4.39 -3.09
N HIS A 114 7.24 -3.68 -4.05
CA HIS A 114 5.94 -4.01 -4.62
C HIS A 114 5.92 -5.31 -5.44
N TYR A 115 7.07 -5.77 -5.97
CA TYR A 115 7.20 -7.06 -6.63
C TYR A 115 7.41 -8.21 -5.64
N CYS A 116 8.09 -7.95 -4.52
CA CYS A 116 8.29 -8.94 -3.46
C CYS A 116 6.97 -9.27 -2.74
N MET A 117 6.04 -8.32 -2.70
CA MET A 117 4.73 -8.46 -2.07
C MET A 117 3.65 -7.75 -2.91
N PRO A 118 3.17 -8.39 -3.99
CA PRO A 118 2.16 -7.80 -4.86
C PRO A 118 0.82 -7.68 -4.13
N ALA A 119 0.02 -6.69 -4.52
CA ALA A 119 -1.27 -6.43 -3.89
C ALA A 119 -2.38 -7.33 -4.48
N LEU A 120 -3.36 -7.76 -3.69
CA LEU A 120 -4.43 -8.68 -4.12
C LEU A 120 -5.17 -8.18 -5.37
N GLU A 121 -5.49 -6.88 -5.39
CA GLU A 121 -6.14 -6.20 -6.51
C GLU A 121 -5.23 -6.00 -7.75
N VAL A 122 -3.94 -6.25 -7.62
CA VAL A 122 -2.96 -6.18 -8.72
C VAL A 122 -2.62 -7.56 -9.26
N ILE A 123 -2.47 -8.57 -8.39
CA ILE A 123 -2.20 -9.96 -8.78
C ILE A 123 -3.30 -10.47 -9.72
N SER A 124 -4.54 -10.22 -9.32
CA SER A 124 -5.74 -10.66 -10.02
C SER A 124 -5.90 -10.02 -11.40
N SER A 125 -5.45 -8.77 -11.57
CA SER A 125 -5.53 -8.04 -12.84
C SER A 125 -4.37 -8.34 -13.79
N LEU A 126 -3.19 -8.72 -13.26
CA LEU A 126 -1.99 -8.99 -14.05
C LEU A 126 -1.83 -10.47 -14.45
N LYS A 127 -2.83 -11.32 -14.22
CA LYS A 127 -2.79 -12.77 -14.52
C LYS A 127 -1.60 -13.48 -13.89
N PHE A 128 -1.05 -12.93 -12.80
CA PHE A 128 -0.11 -13.68 -11.99
C PHE A 128 -0.88 -14.84 -11.38
N PRO A 129 -0.40 -16.08 -11.48
CA PRO A 129 -0.98 -17.15 -10.70
C PRO A 129 -0.91 -16.70 -9.25
N ILE A 130 -2.06 -16.52 -8.59
CA ILE A 130 -2.17 -16.30 -7.13
C ILE A 130 -1.44 -17.43 -6.37
N THR A 131 -1.09 -18.50 -7.08
CA THR A 131 -0.46 -19.73 -6.62
C THR A 131 1.04 -19.84 -6.91
N GLN A 132 1.76 -18.77 -7.28
CA GLN A 132 3.23 -18.87 -7.31
C GLN A 132 3.75 -18.92 -5.87
N SER A 133 3.74 -20.13 -5.32
CA SER A 133 4.26 -20.59 -4.02
C SER A 133 5.03 -19.51 -3.28
N LEU A 134 4.31 -18.60 -2.62
CA LEU A 134 4.98 -17.75 -1.68
C LEU A 134 5.28 -18.69 -0.52
N GLU A 135 6.53 -19.16 -0.42
CA GLU A 135 7.06 -19.78 0.79
C GLU A 135 6.90 -18.85 2.03
N ILE A 136 6.46 -17.61 1.79
CA ILE A 136 6.30 -16.53 2.74
C ILE A 136 4.82 -16.07 2.66
N PRO A 137 3.98 -16.34 3.67
CA PRO A 137 2.54 -16.08 3.62
C PRO A 137 2.22 -14.58 3.83
N LEU A 138 2.77 -13.72 2.97
CA LEU A 138 2.61 -12.26 3.01
C LEU A 138 1.87 -11.76 1.77
N PHE A 139 0.82 -10.98 2.01
CA PHE A 139 0.01 -10.36 0.97
C PHE A 139 -0.15 -8.88 1.25
N ALA A 140 -0.35 -8.06 0.21
CA ALA A 140 -0.67 -6.65 0.38
C ALA A 140 -2.04 -6.31 -0.18
N THR A 141 -2.65 -5.23 0.27
CA THR A 141 -3.86 -4.68 -0.38
C THR A 141 -4.11 -3.22 -0.02
N HIS A 142 -4.77 -2.50 -0.93
CA HIS A 142 -5.39 -1.20 -0.67
C HIS A 142 -6.91 -1.30 -0.48
N ILE A 143 -7.48 -2.51 -0.42
CA ILE A 143 -8.93 -2.71 -0.30
C ILE A 143 -9.41 -2.22 1.07
N PRO A 144 -10.49 -1.40 1.15
CA PRO A 144 -11.12 -1.01 2.40
C PRO A 144 -11.59 -2.22 3.22
N TYR A 145 -11.61 -2.12 4.55
CA TYR A 145 -11.87 -3.26 5.44
C TYR A 145 -13.16 -4.01 5.09
N ASP A 146 -14.28 -3.29 4.96
CA ASP A 146 -15.59 -3.89 4.66
C ASP A 146 -15.70 -4.46 3.23
N SER A 147 -14.75 -4.11 2.36
CA SER A 147 -14.64 -4.59 0.99
C SER A 147 -13.61 -5.73 0.83
N LEU A 148 -12.95 -6.17 1.91
CA LEU A 148 -12.02 -7.30 1.85
C LEU A 148 -12.72 -8.59 1.39
N PRO A 149 -11.98 -9.54 0.79
CA PRO A 149 -12.51 -10.87 0.49
C PRO A 149 -13.12 -11.51 1.74
N LYS A 150 -14.29 -12.15 1.61
CA LYS A 150 -14.99 -12.74 2.76
C LYS A 150 -14.11 -13.73 3.52
N SER A 151 -13.25 -14.48 2.83
CA SER A 151 -12.29 -15.39 3.46
C SER A 151 -11.31 -14.67 4.40
N VAL A 152 -10.92 -13.42 4.09
CA VAL A 152 -10.05 -12.60 4.96
C VAL A 152 -10.80 -12.17 6.22
N LEU A 153 -12.07 -11.76 6.06
CA LEU A 153 -12.91 -11.32 7.17
C LEU A 153 -13.29 -12.48 8.11
N SER A 154 -13.52 -13.68 7.57
CA SER A 154 -13.88 -14.86 8.36
C SER A 154 -12.71 -15.70 8.87
N SER A 155 -11.49 -15.48 8.36
CA SER A 155 -10.31 -16.24 8.78
C SER A 155 -9.59 -15.60 9.97
N ARG A 156 -8.63 -16.35 10.53
CA ARG A 156 -7.74 -15.88 11.60
C ARG A 156 -6.45 -15.26 11.07
N CYS A 157 -6.35 -14.96 9.77
CA CYS A 157 -5.18 -14.29 9.23
C CYS A 157 -4.97 -12.95 9.94
N LYS A 158 -3.69 -12.58 10.07
CA LYS A 158 -3.31 -11.32 10.71
C LYS A 158 -3.35 -10.19 9.69
N ILE A 159 -3.67 -8.99 10.14
CA ILE A 159 -3.67 -7.79 9.32
C ILE A 159 -2.75 -6.76 9.99
N ILE A 160 -1.83 -6.18 9.22
CA ILE A 160 -1.07 -5.00 9.62
C ILE A 160 -1.63 -3.83 8.81
N TYR A 161 -2.25 -2.87 9.49
CA TYR A 161 -2.77 -1.67 8.86
C TYR A 161 -1.88 -0.47 9.18
N ILE A 162 -1.49 0.32 8.18
CA ILE A 162 -0.73 1.56 8.38
C ILE A 162 -1.47 2.78 7.80
N CYS A 163 -1.78 3.76 8.66
CA CYS A 163 -2.29 5.06 8.24
C CYS A 163 -1.19 6.14 8.33
N ARG A 164 -1.52 7.31 7.79
CA ARG A 164 -0.64 8.48 7.80
C ARG A 164 -1.47 9.75 7.96
N GLU A 165 -0.85 10.82 8.43
CA GLU A 165 -1.48 12.13 8.55
C GLU A 165 -2.13 12.56 7.19
N PRO A 166 -3.45 12.87 7.16
CA PRO A 166 -4.19 13.11 5.92
C PRO A 166 -3.64 14.22 5.01
N LYS A 167 -3.09 15.30 5.56
CA LYS A 167 -2.53 16.41 4.75
C LYS A 167 -1.29 15.95 3.98
N ASP A 168 -0.41 15.20 4.64
CA ASP A 168 0.74 14.57 3.98
C ASP A 168 0.33 13.53 2.93
N VAL A 169 -0.76 12.78 3.17
CA VAL A 169 -1.30 11.81 2.21
C VAL A 169 -1.77 12.51 0.95
N LEU A 170 -2.55 13.60 1.07
CA LEU A 170 -2.99 14.41 -0.06
C LEU A 170 -1.80 14.87 -0.92
N VAL A 171 -0.79 15.47 -0.31
CA VAL A 171 0.40 15.95 -1.04
C VAL A 171 1.13 14.81 -1.74
N SER A 172 1.32 13.69 -1.04
CA SER A 172 1.96 12.48 -1.59
C SER A 172 1.18 11.89 -2.76
N LEU A 173 -0.16 11.86 -2.66
CA LEU A 173 -1.06 11.41 -3.71
C LEU A 173 -1.01 12.35 -4.92
N TRP A 174 -1.13 13.66 -4.71
CA TRP A 174 -1.06 14.64 -5.79
C TRP A 174 0.24 14.54 -6.60
N TYR A 175 1.40 14.47 -5.93
CA TYR A 175 2.68 14.26 -6.63
C TYR A 175 2.75 12.93 -7.37
N HIS A 176 2.22 11.86 -6.77
CA HIS A 176 2.20 10.56 -7.42
C HIS A 176 1.33 10.59 -8.68
N MET A 177 0.14 11.17 -8.60
CA MET A 177 -0.75 11.33 -9.75
C MET A 177 -0.14 12.22 -10.84
N LYS A 178 0.56 13.30 -10.47
CA LYS A 178 1.26 14.17 -11.43
C LYS A 178 2.35 13.42 -12.21
N ARG A 179 3.07 12.50 -11.57
CA ARG A 179 4.06 11.64 -12.24
C ARG A 179 3.43 10.63 -13.21
N HIS A 180 2.14 10.35 -13.04
CA HIS A 180 1.36 9.42 -13.87
C HIS A 180 0.37 10.13 -14.80
N ALA A 181 0.34 11.46 -14.85
CA ALA A 181 -0.62 12.19 -15.68
C ALA A 181 -0.37 11.88 -17.17
N ARG A 182 -1.45 11.79 -17.97
CA ARG A 182 -1.31 11.60 -19.42
C ARG A 182 -0.61 12.83 -20.00
N LYS A 183 0.39 12.63 -20.86
CA LYS A 183 1.19 13.73 -21.44
C LYS A 183 0.36 14.72 -22.27
N ASP A 184 -0.82 14.30 -22.71
CA ASP A 184 -1.78 15.04 -23.53
C ASP A 184 -2.86 15.80 -22.71
N LYS A 185 -2.95 15.60 -21.39
CA LYS A 185 -3.88 16.33 -20.52
C LYS A 185 -3.14 17.22 -19.53
N ALA A 186 -3.75 18.36 -19.18
CA ALA A 186 -3.26 19.21 -18.10
C ALA A 186 -3.25 18.41 -16.78
N SER A 187 -2.16 18.52 -16.02
CA SER A 187 -2.07 17.90 -14.70
C SER A 187 -2.99 18.61 -13.72
N LEU A 188 -3.72 17.85 -12.90
CA LEU A 188 -4.55 18.35 -11.81
C LEU A 188 -3.76 19.31 -10.90
N SER A 189 -4.31 20.49 -10.63
CA SER A 189 -3.71 21.42 -9.66
C SER A 189 -3.83 20.88 -8.23
N LEU A 190 -3.01 21.41 -7.32
CA LEU A 190 -3.09 21.03 -5.91
C LEU A 190 -4.44 21.43 -5.29
N GLN A 191 -5.00 22.57 -5.70
CA GLN A 191 -6.30 23.03 -5.21
C GLN A 191 -7.42 22.07 -5.63
N GLU A 192 -7.45 21.63 -6.89
CA GLU A 192 -8.46 20.67 -7.36
C GLU A 192 -8.29 19.31 -6.66
N ALA A 193 -7.05 18.83 -6.50
CA ALA A 193 -6.78 17.60 -5.77
C ALA A 193 -7.24 17.68 -4.31
N PHE A 194 -7.06 18.83 -3.67
CA PHE A 194 -7.51 19.10 -2.32
C PHE A 194 -9.04 19.04 -2.19
N GLU A 195 -9.77 19.70 -3.09
CA GLU A 195 -11.23 19.69 -3.06
C GLU A 195 -11.77 18.26 -3.23
N LEU A 196 -11.27 17.52 -4.22
CA LEU A 196 -11.67 16.13 -4.45
C LEU A 196 -11.36 15.24 -3.24
N PHE A 197 -10.18 15.40 -2.64
CA PHE A 197 -9.80 14.65 -1.46
C PHE A 197 -10.73 14.95 -0.27
N CYS A 198 -11.10 16.22 -0.04
CA CYS A 198 -12.05 16.62 1.00
C CYS A 198 -13.48 16.10 0.73
N GLU A 199 -13.89 15.99 -0.53
CA GLU A 199 -15.15 15.35 -0.95
C GLU A 199 -15.13 13.82 -0.80
N GLY A 200 -13.96 13.23 -0.48
CA GLY A 200 -13.77 11.78 -0.38
C GLY A 200 -13.58 11.09 -1.73
N VAL A 201 -13.50 11.84 -2.82
CA VAL A 201 -13.18 11.32 -4.14
C VAL A 201 -11.67 11.21 -4.24
N SER A 202 -11.12 10.01 -4.15
CA SER A 202 -9.70 9.70 -4.40
C SER A 202 -9.56 8.19 -4.60
N VAL A 203 -8.48 7.70 -5.22
CA VAL A 203 -8.33 6.25 -5.42
C VAL A 203 -8.27 5.52 -4.06
N PHE A 204 -9.13 4.52 -3.88
CA PHE A 204 -9.49 3.84 -2.62
C PHE A 204 -10.08 4.75 -1.51
N GLY A 205 -10.44 5.99 -1.84
CA GLY A 205 -11.13 6.93 -0.94
C GLY A 205 -12.64 6.64 -0.85
N PRO A 206 -13.35 7.22 0.14
CA PRO A 206 -12.89 8.29 1.03
C PRO A 206 -11.83 7.87 2.05
N TYR A 207 -10.78 8.68 2.22
CA TYR A 207 -9.61 8.33 3.04
C TYR A 207 -9.98 8.08 4.52
N TRP A 208 -10.80 8.95 5.11
CA TRP A 208 -11.21 8.80 6.51
C TRP A 208 -12.02 7.55 6.76
N ASP A 209 -12.97 7.24 5.86
CA ASP A 209 -13.80 6.04 5.94
C ASP A 209 -12.93 4.77 5.78
N HIS A 210 -11.92 4.81 4.90
CA HIS A 210 -10.95 3.73 4.73
C HIS A 210 -10.19 3.44 6.03
N ILE A 211 -9.63 4.47 6.67
CA ILE A 211 -8.92 4.31 7.95
C ILE A 211 -9.87 3.84 9.05
N LEU A 212 -11.06 4.42 9.12
CA LEU A 212 -11.99 4.17 10.21
C LEU A 212 -12.45 2.71 10.25
N GLY A 213 -12.65 2.06 9.10
CA GLY A 213 -12.99 0.64 9.04
C GLY A 213 -11.93 -0.23 9.72
N TYR A 214 -10.66 -0.02 9.38
CA TYR A 214 -9.55 -0.76 10.00
C TYR A 214 -9.32 -0.39 11.47
N TRP A 215 -9.52 0.87 11.85
CA TRP A 215 -9.39 1.32 13.24
C TRP A 215 -10.42 0.64 14.16
N LYS A 216 -11.69 0.62 13.75
CA LYS A 216 -12.75 -0.06 14.51
C LYS A 216 -12.45 -1.56 14.62
N ALA A 217 -12.08 -2.19 13.51
CA ALA A 217 -11.74 -3.60 13.50
C ALA A 217 -10.53 -3.93 14.41
N SER A 218 -9.53 -3.04 14.50
CA SER A 218 -8.39 -3.24 15.40
C SER A 218 -8.75 -3.09 16.86
N MET A 219 -9.72 -2.23 17.19
CA MET A 219 -10.26 -2.11 18.55
C MET A 219 -11.02 -3.38 18.95
N GLU A 220 -11.74 -4.01 18.01
CA GLU A 220 -12.49 -5.24 18.25
C GLU A 220 -11.61 -6.50 18.28
N SER A 221 -10.50 -6.52 17.55
CA SER A 221 -9.62 -7.68 17.42
C SER A 221 -8.13 -7.31 17.39
N PRO A 222 -7.58 -6.75 18.48
CA PRO A 222 -6.19 -6.27 18.54
C PRO A 222 -5.14 -7.37 18.36
N GLN A 223 -5.48 -8.63 18.67
CA GLN A 223 -4.65 -9.81 18.42
C GLN A 223 -4.56 -10.19 16.95
N ARG A 224 -5.52 -9.74 16.13
CA ARG A 224 -5.63 -10.04 14.70
C ARG A 224 -5.20 -8.86 13.84
N ILE A 225 -5.37 -7.63 14.33
CA ILE A 225 -5.10 -6.41 13.56
C ILE A 225 -4.14 -5.50 14.33
N LEU A 226 -2.93 -5.34 13.79
CA LEU A 226 -1.97 -4.35 14.27
C LEU A 226 -2.18 -3.05 13.49
N PHE A 227 -2.68 -2.03 14.17
CA PHE A 227 -2.85 -0.70 13.62
C PHE A 227 -1.61 0.17 13.92
N LEU A 228 -1.04 0.78 12.87
CA LEU A 228 0.17 1.59 12.91
C LEU A 228 -0.06 2.96 12.30
N LYS A 229 0.72 3.95 12.77
CA LYS A 229 0.84 5.26 12.11
C LYS A 229 2.23 5.38 11.51
N TYR A 230 2.30 5.93 10.30
CA TYR A 230 3.55 6.20 9.59
C TYR A 230 4.49 7.09 10.41
N GLU A 231 3.93 8.07 11.11
CA GLU A 231 4.65 9.02 11.95
C GLU A 231 5.35 8.32 13.12
N ASP A 232 4.66 7.39 13.78
CA ASP A 232 5.21 6.62 14.89
C ASP A 232 6.31 5.66 14.41
N LEU A 233 6.07 4.96 13.29
CA LEU A 233 7.06 4.09 12.66
C LEU A 233 8.30 4.89 12.23
N LYS A 234 8.13 6.13 11.73
CA LYS A 234 9.24 7.02 11.36
C LYS A 234 9.99 7.55 12.57
N LYS A 235 9.32 7.77 13.69
CA LYS A 235 9.91 8.26 14.93
C LYS A 235 10.77 7.21 15.63
N ASP A 236 10.35 5.94 15.62
CA ASP A 236 11.08 4.84 16.26
C ASP A 236 10.99 3.54 15.45
N ALA A 237 11.71 3.50 14.32
CA ALA A 237 11.68 2.36 13.43
C ALA A 237 12.17 1.06 14.11
N HIS A 238 13.16 1.14 15.00
CA HIS A 238 13.71 -0.03 15.69
C HIS A 238 12.65 -0.71 16.55
N PHE A 239 11.96 0.05 17.41
CA PHE A 239 10.88 -0.48 18.25
C PHE A 239 9.76 -1.10 17.41
N TYR A 240 9.30 -0.39 16.38
CA TYR A 240 8.18 -0.87 15.57
C TYR A 240 8.56 -2.08 14.70
N VAL A 241 9.82 -2.21 14.26
CA VAL A 241 10.29 -3.43 13.57
C VAL A 241 10.21 -4.65 14.48
N GLN A 242 10.63 -4.53 15.75
CA GLN A 242 10.46 -5.61 16.73
C GLN A 242 8.99 -5.93 16.95
N LYS A 243 8.16 -4.90 17.17
CA LYS A 243 6.70 -5.05 17.36
C LYS A 243 6.01 -5.74 16.18
N ILE A 244 6.38 -5.37 14.95
CA ILE A 244 5.87 -5.99 13.73
C ILE A 244 6.32 -7.45 13.66
N ALA A 245 7.60 -7.73 13.94
CA ALA A 245 8.13 -9.08 13.91
C ALA A 245 7.43 -10.01 14.90
N ASP A 246 7.23 -9.57 16.14
CA ASP A 246 6.47 -10.29 17.16
C ASP A 246 5.03 -10.54 16.70
N PHE A 247 4.37 -9.49 16.19
CA PHE A 247 3.01 -9.60 15.69
C PHE A 247 2.90 -10.58 14.53
N MET A 248 3.85 -10.61 13.60
CA MET A 248 3.87 -11.54 12.47
C MET A 248 4.18 -12.99 12.88
N GLY A 249 4.66 -13.22 14.11
CA GLY A 249 5.11 -14.55 14.55
C GLY A 249 6.56 -14.87 14.15
N TYR A 250 7.36 -13.83 13.90
CA TYR A 250 8.79 -13.93 13.62
C TYR A 250 9.62 -13.15 14.65
N PRO A 251 9.44 -13.36 15.97
CA PRO A 251 10.13 -12.58 17.00
C PRO A 251 11.65 -12.68 16.84
N PHE A 252 12.37 -11.61 17.16
CA PHE A 252 13.82 -11.66 17.20
C PHE A 252 14.29 -12.41 18.45
N SER A 253 15.27 -13.29 18.30
CA SER A 253 15.96 -13.89 19.43
C SER A 253 16.91 -12.89 20.08
N LEU A 254 17.19 -13.07 21.38
CA LEU A 254 18.17 -12.25 22.10
C LEU A 254 19.55 -12.21 21.42
N ASN A 255 19.92 -13.28 20.69
CA ASN A 255 21.18 -13.34 19.95
C ASN A 255 21.13 -12.51 18.66
N GLU A 256 20.00 -12.52 17.94
CA GLU A 256 19.79 -11.65 16.77
C GLU A 256 19.81 -10.18 17.18
N GLU A 257 19.13 -9.83 18.27
CA GLU A 257 19.11 -8.45 18.79
C GLU A 257 20.52 -7.98 19.17
N LYS A 258 21.28 -8.80 19.92
CA LYS A 258 22.67 -8.49 20.28
C LYS A 258 23.59 -8.31 19.08
N LYS A 259 23.29 -8.99 17.97
CA LYS A 259 24.04 -8.88 16.71
C LYS A 259 23.58 -7.70 15.85
N GLY A 260 22.56 -6.95 16.27
CA GLY A 260 22.06 -5.78 15.54
C GLY A 260 21.11 -6.12 14.38
N ALA A 261 20.52 -7.33 14.33
CA ALA A 261 19.66 -7.76 13.23
C ALA A 261 18.45 -6.83 12.99
N VAL A 262 17.92 -6.22 14.07
CA VAL A 262 16.84 -5.23 13.97
C VAL A 262 17.32 -4.00 13.21
N GLN A 263 18.50 -3.47 13.59
CA GLN A 263 19.10 -2.30 12.94
C GLN A 263 19.46 -2.60 11.48
N GLU A 264 19.98 -3.79 11.18
CA GLU A 264 20.26 -4.20 9.79
C GLU A 264 19.01 -4.16 8.90
N ILE A 265 17.85 -4.58 9.42
CA ILE A 265 16.57 -4.50 8.69
C ILE A 265 16.12 -3.05 8.53
N VAL A 266 16.25 -2.23 9.59
CA VAL A 266 15.92 -0.79 9.54
C VAL A 266 16.76 -0.08 8.48
N ASP A 267 18.07 -0.34 8.44
CA ASP A 267 19.00 0.28 7.50
C ASP A 267 18.73 -0.18 6.07
N LEU A 268 18.56 -1.49 5.85
CA LEU A 268 18.21 -2.08 4.55
C LEU A 268 16.93 -1.48 3.98
N CYS A 269 15.91 -1.28 4.82
CA CYS A 269 14.61 -0.79 4.42
C CYS A 269 14.46 0.73 4.54
N SER A 270 15.52 1.45 4.89
CA SER A 270 15.49 2.91 5.05
C SER A 270 15.12 3.61 3.73
N PHE A 271 14.57 4.82 3.84
CA PHE A 271 14.28 5.63 2.67
C PHE A 271 15.57 5.93 1.89
N GLU A 272 16.64 6.33 2.59
CA GLU A 272 17.94 6.61 1.98
C GLU A 272 18.48 5.41 1.23
N ASN A 273 18.45 4.20 1.81
CA ASN A 273 18.96 3.02 1.12
C ASN A 273 18.09 2.67 -0.09
N LEU A 274 16.78 2.46 0.11
CA LEU A 274 15.89 1.99 -0.95
C LEU A 274 15.81 2.98 -2.13
N SER A 275 15.73 4.29 -1.87
CA SER A 275 15.67 5.29 -2.95
C SER A 275 16.98 5.39 -3.75
N ASN A 276 18.11 4.99 -3.19
CA ASN A 276 19.41 5.07 -3.84
C ASN A 276 19.79 3.83 -4.66
N LEU A 277 19.07 2.72 -4.54
CA LEU A 277 19.31 1.51 -5.33
C LEU A 277 19.03 1.74 -6.82
N GLU A 278 19.88 1.21 -7.69
CA GLU A 278 19.77 1.38 -9.14
C GLU A 278 18.44 0.85 -9.71
N VAL A 279 17.94 -0.27 -9.17
CA VAL A 279 16.61 -0.79 -9.53
C VAL A 279 15.49 0.21 -9.23
N ASN A 280 15.62 1.03 -8.19
CA ASN A 280 14.59 1.99 -7.79
C ASN A 280 14.76 3.34 -8.50
N LYS A 281 15.95 3.67 -8.99
CA LYS A 281 16.19 4.86 -9.81
C LYS A 281 15.73 4.68 -11.26
N THR A 282 16.00 3.52 -11.84
CA THR A 282 15.88 3.30 -13.30
C THR A 282 14.90 2.20 -13.69
N GLY A 283 14.51 1.34 -12.74
CA GLY A 283 13.60 0.24 -13.00
C GLY A 283 12.15 0.69 -13.24
N LYS A 284 11.34 -0.25 -13.72
CA LYS A 284 9.95 -0.02 -14.09
C LYS A 284 9.02 -1.01 -13.41
N HIS A 285 7.81 -0.55 -13.09
CA HIS A 285 6.78 -1.32 -12.40
C HIS A 285 5.46 -1.35 -13.15
N HIS A 286 4.87 -2.54 -13.28
CA HIS A 286 3.53 -2.73 -13.81
C HIS A 286 2.50 -2.55 -12.70
N VAL A 287 1.73 -1.45 -12.74
CA VAL A 287 0.76 -1.12 -11.68
C VAL A 287 -0.59 -1.80 -11.93
N SER A 288 -1.06 -1.78 -13.18
CA SER A 288 -2.31 -2.40 -13.59
C SER A 288 -2.38 -2.45 -15.12
N GLY A 289 -2.70 -3.62 -15.68
CA GLY A 289 -2.77 -3.83 -17.12
C GLY A 289 -1.46 -3.44 -17.84
N SER A 290 -1.55 -2.60 -18.87
CA SER A 290 -0.40 -2.12 -19.65
C SER A 290 0.30 -0.89 -19.07
N ASN A 291 -0.09 -0.41 -17.88
CA ASN A 291 0.49 0.81 -17.32
C ASN A 291 1.80 0.52 -16.60
N ILE A 292 2.84 1.16 -17.10
CA ILE A 292 4.20 1.06 -16.58
C ILE A 292 4.57 2.38 -15.95
N VAL A 293 5.10 2.34 -14.73
CA VAL A 293 5.58 3.50 -14.00
C VAL A 293 7.04 3.32 -13.64
N ASP A 294 7.80 4.42 -13.57
CA ASP A 294 9.18 4.36 -13.10
C ASP A 294 9.20 4.07 -11.59
N ASN A 295 10.11 3.21 -11.13
CA ASN A 295 10.22 2.85 -9.72
C ASN A 295 10.51 4.08 -8.84
N SER A 296 11.18 5.08 -9.41
CA SER A 296 11.47 6.35 -8.74
C SER A 296 10.19 7.11 -8.35
N ALA A 297 9.05 6.81 -8.99
CA ALA A 297 7.75 7.39 -8.64
C ALA A 297 7.26 7.02 -7.21
N PHE A 298 7.78 5.94 -6.62
CA PHE A 298 7.47 5.50 -5.27
C PHE A 298 8.31 6.21 -4.19
N PHE A 299 9.41 6.85 -4.57
CA PHE A 299 10.32 7.57 -3.68
C PHE A 299 10.26 9.08 -3.96
N ARG A 300 9.96 9.88 -2.93
CA ARG A 300 9.83 11.34 -3.07
C ARG A 300 10.65 12.10 -2.02
N LYS A 301 10.20 12.05 -0.77
CA LYS A 301 10.91 12.67 0.37
C LYS A 301 11.02 11.74 1.57
N GLY A 302 9.98 10.96 1.87
CA GLY A 302 10.00 10.06 3.04
C GLY A 302 9.97 10.79 4.38
N GLU A 303 9.47 12.02 4.39
CA GLU A 303 9.42 12.93 5.55
C GLU A 303 7.99 13.06 6.09
N VAL A 304 7.86 13.46 7.35
CA VAL A 304 6.59 13.82 8.01
C VAL A 304 6.44 15.34 8.03
N GLY A 305 5.26 15.85 7.71
CA GLY A 305 4.93 17.28 7.80
C GLY A 305 5.29 18.09 6.56
N ASP A 306 5.60 17.44 5.44
CA ASP A 306 5.91 18.12 4.18
C ASP A 306 4.70 18.89 3.62
N TRP A 307 3.48 18.55 4.06
CA TRP A 307 2.27 19.32 3.77
C TRP A 307 2.41 20.81 4.08
N LYS A 308 3.23 21.22 5.06
CA LYS A 308 3.48 22.62 5.41
C LYS A 308 4.11 23.43 4.28
N ASN A 309 4.81 22.75 3.36
CA ASN A 309 5.45 23.38 2.20
C ASN A 309 4.49 23.54 1.00
N HIS A 310 3.26 23.03 1.11
CA HIS A 310 2.35 22.87 -0.03
C HIS A 310 0.94 23.39 0.22
N LEU A 311 0.38 23.15 1.41
CA LEU A 311 -0.99 23.55 1.74
C LEU A 311 -1.01 24.91 2.44
N THR A 312 -2.01 25.73 2.13
CA THR A 312 -2.28 26.94 2.90
C THR A 312 -2.81 26.59 4.30
N PRO A 313 -2.71 27.51 5.27
CA PRO A 313 -3.30 27.30 6.60
C PRO A 313 -4.79 26.92 6.55
N GLU A 314 -5.56 27.53 5.66
CA GLU A 314 -7.01 27.28 5.51
C GLU A 314 -7.29 25.86 4.98
N MET A 315 -6.48 25.40 4.03
CA MET A 315 -6.57 24.03 3.51
C MET A 315 -6.26 23.01 4.62
N ALA A 316 -5.18 23.26 5.38
CA ALA A 316 -4.78 22.41 6.50
C ALA A 316 -5.88 22.35 7.57
N GLU A 317 -6.44 23.51 7.96
CA GLU A 317 -7.51 23.59 8.96
C GLU A 317 -8.78 22.85 8.52
N ARG A 318 -9.16 22.92 7.24
CA ARG A 318 -10.32 22.19 6.73
C ARG A 318 -10.11 20.68 6.83
N ILE A 319 -8.92 20.18 6.47
CA ILE A 319 -8.59 18.76 6.62
C ILE A 319 -8.60 18.34 8.09
N ASP A 320 -8.07 19.17 8.99
CA ASP A 320 -8.08 18.91 10.43
C ASP A 320 -9.52 18.81 10.96
N LYS A 321 -10.40 19.73 10.56
CA LYS A 321 -11.84 19.70 10.92
C LYS A 321 -12.53 18.43 10.43
N ILE A 322 -12.30 18.02 9.17
CA ILE A 322 -12.88 16.78 8.64
C ILE A 322 -12.35 15.57 9.42
N THR A 323 -11.05 15.55 9.71
CA THR A 323 -10.39 14.48 10.46
C THR A 323 -10.98 14.33 11.85
N GLU A 324 -11.11 15.43 12.59
CA GLU A 324 -11.73 15.45 13.92
C GLU A 324 -13.18 14.96 13.87
N GLN A 325 -13.98 15.48 12.93
CA GLN A 325 -15.39 15.10 12.76
C GLN A 325 -15.56 13.61 12.45
N LYS A 326 -14.68 13.04 11.62
CA LYS A 326 -14.78 11.65 11.15
C LYS A 326 -14.16 10.65 12.13
N LEU A 327 -13.04 10.99 12.78
CA LEU A 327 -12.20 10.07 13.54
C LEU A 327 -12.16 10.36 15.04
N GLY A 328 -12.31 11.62 15.46
CA GLY A 328 -12.10 12.06 16.85
C GLY A 328 -13.01 11.34 17.84
N ARG A 329 -14.30 11.14 17.50
CA ARG A 329 -15.24 10.37 18.33
C ARG A 329 -14.87 8.89 18.55
N PHE A 330 -13.93 8.37 17.77
CA PHE A 330 -13.43 7.00 17.88
C PHE A 330 -12.04 6.94 18.55
N GLY A 331 -11.51 8.06 19.04
CA GLY A 331 -10.20 8.12 19.70
C GLY A 331 -9.01 7.99 18.74
N LEU A 332 -9.22 8.17 17.43
CA LEU A 332 -8.14 8.18 16.45
C LEU A 332 -7.76 9.61 16.10
N GLU A 333 -6.64 10.06 16.66
CA GLU A 333 -6.08 11.39 16.44
C GLU A 333 -4.73 11.30 15.71
N PHE A 334 -4.34 12.37 15.03
CA PHE A 334 -2.99 12.54 14.48
C PHE A 334 -2.30 13.68 15.22
N ASP A 335 -0.99 13.57 15.45
CA ASP A 335 -0.23 14.63 16.09
C ASP A 335 -0.27 15.89 15.23
N THR A 336 -1.16 16.81 15.58
CA THR A 336 -1.17 18.15 15.00
C THR A 336 0.07 18.84 15.53
N ALA A 337 1.11 18.99 14.70
CA ALA A 337 2.29 19.79 15.02
C ALA A 337 1.99 21.31 15.12
N ALA A 338 0.82 21.67 15.66
CA ALA A 338 0.23 23.00 15.78
C ALA A 338 -0.57 23.18 17.10
N LYS A 339 -0.28 22.41 18.16
CA LYS A 339 -0.62 22.84 19.54
C LYS A 339 0.64 23.44 20.17
N LYS A 340 0.91 24.70 19.88
CA LYS A 340 1.73 25.57 20.73
C LYS A 340 0.98 26.88 20.93
#